data_AF-A0A4Q2LR24-F1
#
_entry.id   AF-A0A4Q2LR24-F1
#
_cell.length_a   1.000
_cell.length_b   1.000
_cell.length_c   1.000
_cell.angle_alpha   90.00
_cell.angle_beta   90.00
_cell.angle_gamma   90.00
#
_symmetry.space_group_name_H-M   'P 1'
#
loop_
_entity.id
_entity.type
_entity.pdbx_description
1 polymer ?
#
loop_
_entity_poly.entity_id
_entity_poly.type
_entity_poly.pdbx_seq_one_letter_code
_entity_poly.pdbx_strand_id
1 'polypeptide(L)'
;MTDRRWSHNPKPIKLGAMDKSRLEAVVKPYLAASPKLRQTVHRFEIKAGRIYLYRLHEQFGWNNPEVQFIKPLIDGKYVEFPMARITLFDVRGEKCEAAFQRHTGQWASLYEGDITGCLYFIEENDQWFQ
;
A
#
# COMPACT_ATOMS: atom_id res chain seq x y z
N MET A 1 -4.33 -5.44 -22.74
CA MET A 1 -5.23 -5.01 -21.64
C MET A 1 -5.40 -3.52 -21.79
N THR A 2 -6.64 -3.05 -21.98
CA THR A 2 -6.93 -1.62 -22.14
C THR A 2 -6.72 -0.92 -20.81
N ASP A 3 -5.74 -0.01 -20.76
CA ASP A 3 -5.53 0.97 -19.69
C ASP A 3 -6.86 1.70 -19.44
N ARG A 4 -7.60 1.28 -18.40
CA ARG A 4 -8.70 2.07 -17.84
C ARG A 4 -8.02 3.11 -16.97
N ARG A 5 -7.75 4.28 -17.55
CA ARG A 5 -7.29 5.47 -16.82
C ARG A 5 -8.42 6.48 -16.81
N TRP A 6 -8.80 6.97 -15.63
CA TRP A 6 -9.76 8.05 -15.46
C TRP A 6 -9.31 9.27 -16.29
N SER A 7 -10.22 9.83 -17.10
CA SER A 7 -10.01 11.09 -17.82
C SER A 7 -10.03 12.32 -16.90
N HIS A 8 -10.42 12.12 -15.64
CA HIS A 8 -10.40 13.09 -14.57
C HIS A 8 -9.56 12.55 -13.41
N ASN A 9 -9.00 13.45 -12.60
CA ASN A 9 -8.22 13.09 -11.42
C ASN A 9 -9.12 13.28 -10.18
N PRO A 10 -10.11 12.39 -9.93
CA PRO A 10 -11.08 12.57 -8.86
C PRO A 10 -10.38 12.66 -7.51
N LYS A 11 -10.91 13.54 -6.63
CA LYS A 11 -10.39 13.64 -5.27
C LYS A 11 -10.76 12.38 -4.48
N PRO A 12 -9.88 11.89 -3.59
CA PRO A 12 -10.22 10.80 -2.70
C PRO A 12 -11.44 11.14 -1.85
N ILE A 13 -12.29 10.14 -1.59
CA ILE A 13 -13.45 10.28 -0.73
C ILE A 13 -13.02 10.57 0.71
N LYS A 14 -13.76 11.45 1.40
CA LYS A 14 -13.57 11.65 2.83
C LYS A 14 -14.23 10.49 3.58
N LEU A 15 -13.44 9.69 4.28
CA LEU A 15 -13.91 8.57 5.09
C LEU A 15 -14.17 8.99 6.54
N GLY A 16 -15.34 8.63 7.06
CA GLY A 16 -15.66 8.67 8.48
C GLY A 16 -15.05 7.48 9.25
N ALA A 17 -15.25 7.45 10.57
CA ALA A 17 -14.74 6.36 11.41
C ALA A 17 -15.33 4.99 11.03
N MET A 18 -16.66 4.93 10.82
CA MET A 18 -17.34 3.71 10.40
C MET A 18 -16.84 3.19 9.05
N ASP A 19 -16.61 4.10 8.10
CA ASP A 19 -16.13 3.72 6.76
C ASP A 19 -14.74 3.09 6.84
N LYS A 20 -13.85 3.67 7.67
CA LYS A 20 -12.52 3.11 7.92
C LYS A 20 -12.60 1.73 8.55
N SER A 21 -13.39 1.55 9.60
CA SER A 21 -13.55 0.24 10.26
C SER A 21 -14.10 -0.82 9.30
N ARG A 22 -15.04 -0.46 8.42
CA ARG A 22 -15.54 -1.39 7.39
C ARG A 22 -14.44 -1.75 6.39
N LEU A 23 -13.64 -0.79 5.93
CA LEU A 23 -12.52 -1.06 5.02
C LEU A 23 -11.45 -1.93 5.70
N GLU A 24 -11.14 -1.68 6.98
CA GLU A 24 -10.24 -2.55 7.75
C GLU A 24 -10.75 -3.99 7.81
N ALA A 25 -12.06 -4.19 7.99
CA ALA A 25 -12.69 -5.51 7.99
C ALA A 25 -12.63 -6.23 6.62
N VAL A 26 -12.37 -5.51 5.53
CA VAL A 26 -12.15 -6.09 4.19
C VAL A 26 -10.66 -6.33 3.94
N VAL A 27 -9.83 -5.31 4.18
CA VAL A 27 -8.40 -5.34 3.87
C VAL A 27 -7.65 -6.31 4.77
N LYS A 28 -7.90 -6.29 6.08
CA LYS A 28 -7.15 -7.10 7.04
C LYS A 28 -7.29 -8.60 6.79
N PRO A 29 -8.50 -9.16 6.57
CA PRO A 29 -8.63 -10.57 6.22
C PRO A 29 -7.99 -10.92 4.87
N TYR A 30 -8.10 -10.05 3.86
CA TYR A 30 -7.47 -10.27 2.56
C TYR A 30 -5.95 -10.42 2.69
N LEU A 31 -5.30 -9.47 3.38
CA LEU A 31 -3.85 -9.51 3.63
C LEU A 31 -3.43 -10.75 4.44
N ALA A 32 -4.24 -11.17 5.42
CA ALA A 32 -3.97 -12.35 6.22
C ALA A 32 -4.13 -13.67 5.47
N ALA A 33 -5.03 -13.71 4.47
CA ALA A 33 -5.29 -14.87 3.64
C ALA A 33 -4.25 -15.05 2.51
N SER A 34 -3.65 -13.96 2.03
CA SER A 34 -2.61 -13.99 0.98
C SER A 34 -1.23 -14.36 1.55
N PRO A 35 -0.61 -15.49 1.14
CA PRO A 35 0.75 -15.82 1.55
C PRO A 35 1.79 -14.81 1.06
N LYS A 36 1.62 -14.27 -0.17
CA LYS A 36 2.52 -13.28 -0.77
C LYS A 36 2.48 -11.96 -0.02
N LEU A 37 1.27 -11.40 0.18
CA LEU A 37 1.12 -10.11 0.84
C LEU A 37 1.47 -10.20 2.32
N ARG A 38 1.23 -11.32 2.99
CA ARG A 38 1.61 -11.50 4.41
C ARG A 38 3.12 -11.40 4.65
N GLN A 39 3.94 -11.80 3.67
CA GLN A 39 5.40 -11.69 3.75
C GLN A 39 5.89 -10.28 3.38
N THR A 40 5.19 -9.61 2.47
CA THR A 40 5.66 -8.35 1.87
C THR A 40 5.12 -7.11 2.59
N VAL A 41 3.85 -7.15 3.02
CA VAL A 41 3.17 -6.05 3.71
C VAL A 41 3.38 -6.19 5.21
N HIS A 42 4.17 -5.28 5.78
CA HIS A 42 4.43 -5.23 7.22
C HIS A 42 3.23 -4.67 7.99
N ARG A 43 2.64 -3.58 7.47
CA ARG A 43 1.41 -2.98 8.02
C ARG A 43 0.63 -2.26 6.92
N PHE A 44 -0.62 -1.91 7.23
CA PHE A 44 -1.40 -1.01 6.40
C PHE A 44 -1.98 0.15 7.22
N GLU A 45 -2.34 1.24 6.56
CA GLU A 45 -2.94 2.43 7.18
C GLU A 45 -4.05 3.00 6.31
N ILE A 46 -5.17 3.42 6.91
CA ILE A 46 -6.26 4.09 6.20
C ILE A 46 -6.31 5.58 6.56
N LYS A 47 -5.97 6.45 5.60
CA LYS A 47 -5.89 7.90 5.78
C LYS A 47 -6.52 8.66 4.62
N ALA A 48 -7.55 9.47 4.94
CA ALA A 48 -8.19 10.41 4.01
C ALA A 48 -8.60 9.78 2.65
N GLY A 49 -9.31 8.65 2.68
CA GLY A 49 -9.73 7.96 1.46
C GLY A 49 -8.66 7.12 0.79
N ARG A 50 -7.51 6.91 1.45
CA ARG A 50 -6.42 6.11 0.91
C ARG A 50 -6.05 4.99 1.86
N ILE A 51 -5.74 3.84 1.31
CA ILE A 51 -5.18 2.69 2.01
C ILE A 51 -3.72 2.60 1.58
N TYR A 52 -2.80 2.74 2.51
CA TYR A 52 -1.38 2.58 2.28
C TYR A 52 -0.96 1.20 2.77
N LEU A 53 -0.26 0.47 1.92
CA LEU A 53 0.40 -0.79 2.29
C LEU A 53 1.87 -0.46 2.46
N TYR A 54 2.44 -0.78 3.63
CA TYR A 54 3.83 -0.50 3.94
C TYR A 54 4.65 -1.77 3.90
N ARG A 55 5.84 -1.67 3.30
CA ARG A 55 6.85 -2.71 3.31
C ARG A 55 7.97 -2.30 4.26
N LEU A 56 8.47 -3.31 4.98
CA LEU A 56 9.72 -3.18 5.72
C LEU A 56 10.90 -3.46 4.80
N HIS A 57 11.86 -2.53 4.71
CA HIS A 57 13.14 -2.78 4.06
C HIS A 57 14.22 -3.02 5.11
N GLU A 58 14.63 -4.28 5.26
CA GLU A 58 15.77 -4.67 6.08
C GLU A 58 17.07 -4.31 5.35
N GLN A 59 17.95 -3.55 6.01
CA GLN A 59 19.23 -3.17 5.44
C GLN A 59 20.28 -4.27 5.63
N PHE A 60 21.29 -4.31 4.77
CA PHE A 60 22.39 -5.27 4.88
C PHE A 60 23.05 -5.21 6.27
N GLY A 61 23.27 -6.37 6.89
CA GLY A 61 23.88 -6.45 8.22
C GLY A 61 22.94 -6.10 9.37
N TRP A 62 21.63 -5.97 9.13
CA TRP A 62 20.60 -5.69 10.15
C TRP A 62 20.67 -6.61 11.38
N ASN A 63 20.92 -7.91 11.17
CA ASN A 63 21.05 -8.90 12.25
C ASN A 63 22.52 -9.09 12.72
N ASN A 64 23.47 -8.33 12.19
CA ASN A 64 24.88 -8.48 12.54
C ASN A 64 25.27 -7.41 13.58
N PRO A 65 25.52 -7.80 14.85
CA PRO A 65 25.89 -6.87 15.91
C PRO A 65 27.23 -6.16 15.68
N GLU A 66 28.04 -6.64 14.74
CA GLU A 66 29.35 -6.06 14.40
C GLU A 66 29.27 -4.97 13.32
N VAL A 67 28.13 -4.82 12.64
CA VAL A 67 27.95 -3.82 11.59
C VAL A 67 27.57 -2.48 12.21
N GLN A 68 28.50 -1.52 12.19
CA GLN A 68 28.24 -0.14 12.59
C GLN A 68 27.72 0.68 11.41
N PHE A 69 26.48 1.11 11.46
CA PHE A 69 25.89 1.97 10.42
C PHE A 69 26.35 3.42 10.58
N ILE A 70 26.89 4.03 9.50
CA ILE A 70 27.43 5.40 9.47
C ILE A 70 26.33 6.46 9.68
N LYS A 71 25.07 6.14 9.34
CA LYS A 71 23.90 6.88 9.81
C LYS A 71 23.22 6.04 10.87
N PRO A 72 22.78 6.62 12.00
CA PRO A 72 21.87 5.91 12.87
C PRO A 72 20.69 5.46 12.01
N LEU A 73 20.39 4.16 12.02
CA LEU A 73 18.99 3.72 11.85
C LEU A 73 18.19 4.70 12.70
N ILE A 74 17.35 5.54 12.10
CA ILE A 74 16.76 6.70 12.80
C ILE A 74 16.13 6.17 14.09
N ASP A 75 16.74 6.42 15.26
CA ASP A 75 16.37 5.84 16.56
C ASP A 75 16.14 4.30 16.59
N GLY A 76 16.92 3.50 15.86
CA GLY A 76 16.66 2.04 15.78
C GLY A 76 15.33 1.69 15.10
N LYS A 77 14.72 2.64 14.38
CA LYS A 77 13.46 2.45 13.66
C LYS A 77 13.73 1.98 12.24
N TYR A 78 13.10 0.85 11.95
CA TYR A 78 12.78 0.33 10.62
C TYR A 78 12.48 1.44 9.59
N VAL A 79 13.02 1.32 8.38
CA VAL A 79 12.59 2.19 7.28
C VAL A 79 11.39 1.54 6.60
N GLU A 80 10.20 2.03 6.96
CA GLU A 80 8.95 1.64 6.31
C GLU A 80 8.72 2.50 5.07
N PHE A 81 8.53 1.86 3.93
CA PHE A 81 8.18 2.55 2.69
C PHE A 81 6.74 2.22 2.31
N PRO A 82 5.94 3.22 1.90
CA PRO A 82 4.60 2.97 1.39
C PRO A 82 4.75 2.30 0.02
N MET A 83 4.71 0.98 0.05
CA MET A 83 4.79 0.05 -1.05
C MET A 83 3.72 0.39 -2.10
N ALA A 84 2.46 0.31 -1.69
CA ALA A 84 1.30 0.55 -2.54
C ALA A 84 0.34 1.52 -1.89
N ARG A 85 -0.50 2.13 -2.72
CA ARG A 85 -1.64 2.92 -2.26
C ARG A 85 -2.88 2.57 -3.06
N ILE A 86 -3.99 2.34 -2.36
CA ILE A 86 -5.32 2.32 -2.97
C ILE A 86 -6.01 3.65 -2.66
N THR A 87 -6.43 4.39 -3.68
CA THR A 87 -7.23 5.60 -3.53
C THR A 87 -8.70 5.26 -3.77
N LEU A 88 -9.57 5.59 -2.81
CA LEU A 88 -11.01 5.36 -2.89
C LEU A 88 -11.70 6.63 -3.39
N PHE A 89 -12.61 6.47 -4.35
CA PHE A 89 -13.41 7.57 -4.90
C PHE A 89 -14.88 7.53 -4.47
N ASP A 90 -15.31 6.41 -3.88
CA ASP A 90 -16.59 6.27 -3.22
C ASP A 90 -16.43 5.60 -1.85
N VAL A 91 -17.43 5.75 -0.99
CA VAL A 91 -17.39 5.21 0.37
C VAL A 91 -17.36 3.69 0.35
N ARG A 92 -18.08 3.02 -0.55
CA ARG A 92 -18.23 1.56 -0.56
C ARG A 92 -16.97 0.84 -1.05
N GLY A 93 -16.14 1.51 -1.83
CA GLY A 93 -14.94 0.93 -2.43
C GLY A 93 -15.24 0.21 -3.74
N GLU A 94 -16.29 0.62 -4.44
CA GLU A 94 -16.65 0.13 -5.78
C GLU A 94 -15.82 0.80 -6.88
N LYS A 95 -15.24 1.98 -6.57
CA LYS A 95 -14.40 2.82 -7.42
C LYS A 95 -13.14 3.19 -6.68
N CYS A 96 -12.08 2.49 -7.03
CA CYS A 96 -10.76 2.58 -6.45
C CYS A 96 -9.71 2.69 -7.54
N GLU A 97 -8.56 3.22 -7.16
CA GLU A 97 -7.34 3.20 -7.96
C GLU A 97 -6.21 2.57 -7.14
N ALA A 98 -5.49 1.60 -7.71
CA ALA A 98 -4.23 1.14 -7.16
C ALA A 98 -3.06 1.90 -7.81
N ALA A 99 -2.19 2.45 -6.98
CA ALA A 99 -1.04 3.25 -7.36
C ALA A 99 0.23 2.83 -6.62
N PHE A 100 1.37 3.08 -7.25
CA PHE A 100 2.69 2.67 -6.78
C PHE A 100 3.60 3.88 -6.64
N GLN A 101 4.47 3.87 -5.63
CA GLN A 101 5.44 4.94 -5.45
C GLN A 101 6.69 4.67 -6.28
N ARG A 102 7.04 5.61 -7.16
CA ARG A 102 8.31 5.61 -7.88
C ARG A 102 9.45 5.99 -6.93
N HIS A 103 10.68 5.66 -7.29
CA HIS A 103 11.89 6.08 -6.56
C HIS A 103 11.99 7.61 -6.37
N THR A 104 11.30 8.41 -7.20
CA THR A 104 11.20 9.87 -7.08
C THR A 104 10.19 10.35 -6.03
N GLY A 105 9.50 9.43 -5.34
CA GLY A 105 8.41 9.73 -4.41
C GLY A 105 7.06 10.00 -5.07
N GLN A 106 6.99 10.04 -6.40
CA GLN A 106 5.76 10.25 -7.17
C GLN A 106 4.91 8.98 -7.25
N TRP A 107 3.59 9.14 -7.15
CA TRP A 107 2.64 8.04 -7.29
C TRP A 107 2.21 7.87 -8.75
N ALA A 108 2.27 6.63 -9.25
CA ALA A 108 1.75 6.26 -10.56
C ALA A 108 0.51 5.38 -10.39
N SER A 109 -0.63 5.83 -10.92
CA SER A 109 -1.84 5.04 -11.04
C SER A 109 -1.63 3.94 -12.09
N LEU A 110 -1.93 2.69 -11.72
CA LEU A 110 -1.68 1.52 -12.58
C LEU A 110 -2.92 0.65 -12.79
N TYR A 111 -3.93 0.76 -11.93
CA TYR A 111 -5.16 -0.02 -12.03
C TYR A 111 -6.35 0.68 -11.42
N GLU A 112 -7.52 0.44 -11.98
CA GLU A 112 -8.81 0.95 -11.52
C GLU A 112 -9.82 -0.18 -11.41
N GLY A 113 -10.59 -0.19 -10.33
CA GLY A 113 -11.58 -1.23 -10.08
C GLY A 113 -12.25 -1.05 -8.74
N ASP A 114 -12.74 -2.14 -8.15
CA ASP A 114 -13.19 -2.15 -6.77
C ASP A 114 -12.01 -2.43 -5.81
N ILE A 115 -12.28 -2.41 -4.50
CA ILE A 115 -11.26 -2.63 -3.48
C ILE A 115 -10.60 -4.00 -3.60
N THR A 116 -11.36 -5.05 -3.91
CA THR A 116 -10.86 -6.41 -4.05
C THR A 116 -9.97 -6.54 -5.28
N GLY A 117 -10.39 -5.98 -6.42
CA GLY A 117 -9.62 -5.92 -7.65
C GLY A 117 -8.32 -5.14 -7.48
N CYS A 118 -8.35 -4.03 -6.74
CA CYS A 118 -7.13 -3.27 -6.43
C CYS A 118 -6.16 -4.05 -5.54
N LEU A 119 -6.67 -4.76 -4.52
CA LEU A 119 -5.85 -5.63 -3.67
C LEU A 119 -5.24 -6.79 -4.45
N TYR A 120 -6.04 -7.44 -5.31
CA TYR A 120 -5.60 -8.51 -6.19
C TYR A 120 -4.55 -8.02 -7.20
N PHE A 121 -4.75 -6.85 -7.80
CA PHE A 121 -3.77 -6.25 -8.70
C PHE A 121 -2.43 -5.99 -8.00
N ILE A 122 -2.46 -5.50 -6.76
CA ILE A 122 -1.26 -5.31 -5.94
C ILE A 122 -0.58 -6.65 -5.65
N GLU A 123 -1.34 -7.69 -5.30
CA GLU A 123 -0.81 -9.03 -5.05
C GLU A 123 -0.12 -9.66 -6.26
N GLU A 124 -0.71 -9.52 -7.44
CA GLU A 124 -0.18 -10.10 -8.67
C GLU A 124 1.01 -9.32 -9.25
N ASN A 125 1.17 -8.05 -8.85
CA ASN A 125 2.27 -7.19 -9.26
C ASN A 125 3.21 -6.88 -8.09
N ASP A 126 3.36 -7.84 -7.16
CA ASP A 126 4.20 -7.72 -5.97
C ASP A 126 5.70 -7.42 -6.30
N GLN A 127 6.14 -7.80 -7.50
CA GLN A 127 7.47 -7.51 -8.05
C GLN A 127 7.76 -6.01 -8.21
N TRP A 128 6.75 -5.15 -8.43
CA TRP A 128 6.96 -3.71 -8.53
C TRP A 128 7.29 -3.06 -7.19
N PHE A 129 7.34 -3.87 -6.13
CA PHE A 129 7.64 -3.48 -4.78
C PHE A 129 8.91 -4.12 -4.22
N GLN A 130 9.59 -4.99 -4.98
CA GLN A 130 10.91 -5.56 -4.68
C GLN A 130 12.03 -4.65 -5.18
#